data_AF-A0A015J957-F1
#
_entry.id   AF-A0A015J957-F1
#
_cell.length_a   1.000
_cell.length_b   1.000
_cell.length_c   1.000
_cell.angle_alpha   90.00
_cell.angle_beta   90.00
_cell.angle_gamma   90.00
#
_symmetry.space_group_name_H-M   'P 1'
#
loop_
_entity.id
_entity.type
_entity.pdbx_description
1 polymer ?
#
loop_
_entity_poly.entity_id
_entity_poly.type
_entity_poly.pdbx_seq_one_letter_code
_entity_poly.pdbx_strand_id
1 'polypeptide(L)'
;MPNKESFIGYTFFCPEKVKWYTGADTIYSTRKGKSYILLHVDSLQKEKDMLTIVTNNRHIIKKYNKPYLINSDRPMMNTKYRILKYLTSVFCGLPIDIETRNKYFLRICQLLLDKLVIIENKLKKQEKNRQTTTYIKFSHGRRTWYLGFYIPCSFCSNVCAYIMLRNRKVCQNCRSKVIVTPTPPLQTQVEK
;
A
#
# COMPACT_ATOMS: atom_id res chain seq x y z
N MET A 1 -8.88 -19.13 -27.82
CA MET A 1 -8.89 -17.74 -27.29
C MET A 1 -7.46 -17.35 -26.97
N PRO A 2 -6.97 -16.15 -27.32
CA PRO A 2 -5.58 -15.80 -27.10
C PRO A 2 -5.31 -15.63 -25.60
N ASN A 3 -4.22 -16.23 -25.13
CA ASN A 3 -3.69 -15.99 -23.79
C ASN A 3 -3.35 -14.51 -23.66
N LYS A 4 -3.72 -13.89 -22.55
CA LYS A 4 -3.39 -12.50 -22.29
C LYS A 4 -2.13 -12.43 -21.42
N GLU A 5 -1.13 -11.75 -21.93
CA GLU A 5 0.09 -11.46 -21.19
C GLU A 5 -0.12 -10.22 -20.30
N SER A 6 0.43 -10.27 -19.11
CA SER A 6 0.43 -9.16 -18.17
C SER A 6 1.76 -9.13 -17.44
N PHE A 7 2.15 -7.96 -16.93
CA PHE A 7 3.48 -7.74 -16.38
C PHE A 7 3.40 -7.20 -14.96
N ILE A 8 4.37 -7.55 -14.13
CA ILE A 8 4.58 -6.90 -12.84
C ILE A 8 5.86 -6.08 -12.90
N GLY A 9 5.71 -4.77 -12.85
CA GLY A 9 6.82 -3.82 -12.75
C GLY A 9 7.16 -3.51 -11.30
N TYR A 10 8.44 -3.36 -11.02
CA TYR A 10 8.93 -2.94 -9.71
C TYR A 10 9.57 -1.55 -9.80
N THR A 11 9.14 -0.65 -8.93
CA THR A 11 9.65 0.72 -8.86
C THR A 11 10.21 0.96 -7.46
N PHE A 12 11.41 1.54 -7.41
CA PHE A 12 12.03 1.87 -6.14
C PHE A 12 11.30 3.05 -5.48
N PHE A 13 10.92 2.86 -4.22
CA PHE A 13 10.32 3.89 -3.40
C PHE A 13 11.39 4.60 -2.58
N CYS A 14 11.62 5.88 -2.90
CA CYS A 14 12.39 6.77 -2.06
C CYS A 14 11.40 7.69 -1.31
N PRO A 15 11.07 7.41 -0.03
CA PRO A 15 10.18 8.27 0.71
C PRO A 15 10.79 9.66 0.90
N GLU A 16 9.98 10.70 0.72
CA GLU A 16 10.33 12.03 1.21
C GLU A 16 10.60 12.01 2.72
N LYS A 17 11.52 12.87 3.17
CA LYS A 17 11.75 13.08 4.59
C LYS A 17 10.47 13.66 5.20
N VAL A 18 10.10 13.12 6.36
CA VAL A 18 8.93 13.54 7.14
C VAL A 18 9.36 13.96 8.53
N LYS A 19 8.51 14.73 9.21
CA LYS A 19 8.80 15.32 10.53
C LYS A 19 9.09 14.28 11.61
N TRP A 20 8.38 13.14 11.59
CA TRP A 20 8.54 12.06 12.58
C TRP A 20 8.26 10.70 11.95
N TYR A 21 8.91 9.65 12.45
CA TYR A 21 8.77 8.27 11.96
C TYR A 21 8.07 7.37 13.00
N THR A 22 6.88 7.75 13.45
CA THR A 22 6.11 7.01 14.48
C THR A 22 4.88 6.33 13.89
N GLY A 23 4.45 5.22 14.50
CA GLY A 23 3.25 4.48 14.08
C GLY A 23 3.27 4.11 12.59
N ALA A 24 2.21 4.48 11.88
CA ALA A 24 2.04 4.18 10.46
C ALA A 24 3.03 4.94 9.56
N ASP A 25 3.49 6.12 9.99
CA ASP A 25 4.45 6.97 9.28
C ASP A 25 5.88 6.37 9.27
N THR A 26 6.07 5.22 9.93
CA THR A 26 7.29 4.43 9.77
C THR A 26 7.52 3.94 8.35
N ILE A 27 6.55 4.07 7.44
CA ILE A 27 6.69 3.85 6.00
C ILE A 27 7.73 4.77 5.35
N TYR A 28 7.91 5.98 5.89
CA TYR A 28 8.90 6.93 5.40
C TYR A 28 10.30 6.69 5.98
N SER A 29 10.42 5.77 6.94
CA SER A 29 11.69 5.49 7.58
C SER A 29 12.60 4.68 6.65
N THR A 30 13.81 5.21 6.41
CA THR A 30 14.87 4.52 5.68
C THR A 30 15.73 3.63 6.58
N ARG A 31 15.40 3.53 7.88
CA ARG A 31 16.16 2.71 8.84
C ARG A 31 16.12 1.23 8.42
N LYS A 32 17.26 0.56 8.52
CA LYS A 32 17.43 -0.86 8.14
C LYS A 32 16.41 -1.74 8.87
N GLY A 33 15.86 -2.74 8.17
CA GLY A 33 14.99 -3.78 8.73
C GLY A 33 13.50 -3.67 8.43
N LYS A 34 13.01 -2.58 7.81
CA LYS A 34 11.62 -2.46 7.36
C LYS A 34 11.52 -2.48 5.84
N SER A 35 10.91 -3.53 5.29
CA SER A 35 10.68 -3.66 3.86
C SER A 35 9.19 -3.44 3.54
N TYR A 36 8.88 -2.35 2.84
CA TYR A 36 7.54 -2.05 2.34
C TYR A 36 7.44 -2.48 0.88
N ILE A 37 6.39 -3.21 0.54
CA ILE A 37 6.16 -3.76 -0.78
C ILE A 37 4.68 -3.52 -1.12
N LEU A 38 4.42 -2.46 -1.87
CA LEU A 38 3.08 -1.87 -1.99
C LEU A 38 2.60 -1.95 -3.43
N LEU A 39 1.46 -2.58 -3.64
CA LEU A 39 0.80 -2.67 -4.94
C LEU A 39 0.02 -1.40 -5.23
N HIS A 40 0.25 -0.76 -6.38
CA HIS A 40 -0.52 0.42 -6.78
C HIS A 40 -2.00 0.07 -6.93
N VAL A 41 -2.89 0.75 -6.19
CA VAL A 41 -4.33 0.43 -6.21
C VAL A 41 -4.89 0.55 -7.62
N ASP A 42 -4.49 1.59 -8.35
CA ASP A 42 -4.98 1.79 -9.71
C ASP A 42 -4.54 0.71 -10.71
N SER A 43 -3.51 -0.09 -10.39
CA SER A 43 -3.12 -1.24 -11.20
C SER A 43 -4.05 -2.45 -11.04
N LEU A 44 -4.94 -2.44 -10.05
CA LEU A 44 -5.95 -3.49 -9.86
C LEU A 44 -7.15 -3.37 -10.82
N GLN A 45 -7.25 -2.28 -11.58
CA GLN A 45 -8.26 -2.10 -12.61
C GLN A 45 -8.13 -3.19 -13.69
N LYS A 46 -9.27 -3.77 -14.09
CA LYS A 46 -9.30 -4.98 -14.94
C LYS A 46 -8.67 -4.78 -16.33
N GLU A 47 -8.66 -3.54 -16.81
CA GLU A 47 -8.17 -3.13 -18.13
C GLU A 47 -6.66 -2.98 -18.20
N LYS A 48 -5.97 -2.86 -17.05
CA LYS A 48 -4.52 -2.64 -17.04
C LYS A 48 -3.75 -3.93 -17.12
N ASP A 49 -2.82 -4.01 -18.05
CA ASP A 49 -1.99 -5.21 -18.25
C ASP A 49 -0.71 -5.17 -17.41
N MET A 50 -0.49 -4.07 -16.67
CA MET A 50 0.67 -3.91 -15.80
C MET A 50 0.27 -3.70 -14.33
N LEU A 51 0.82 -4.55 -13.46
CA LEU A 51 0.81 -4.39 -12.01
C LEU A 51 2.07 -3.66 -11.55
N THR A 52 1.91 -2.47 -10.98
CA THR A 52 3.05 -1.69 -10.48
C THR A 52 3.23 -1.92 -8.98
N ILE A 53 4.41 -2.38 -8.58
CA ILE A 53 4.80 -2.56 -7.17
C ILE A 53 5.84 -1.51 -6.80
N VAL A 54 5.54 -0.74 -5.77
CA VAL A 54 6.39 0.28 -5.19
C VAL A 54 7.06 -0.30 -3.95
N THR A 55 8.40 -0.35 -3.90
CA THR A 55 9.11 -0.95 -2.77
C THR A 55 10.42 -0.25 -2.41
N ASN A 56 10.74 -0.20 -1.12
CA ASN A 56 12.05 0.24 -0.63
C ASN A 56 13.06 -0.93 -0.50
N ASN A 57 12.65 -2.16 -0.85
CA ASN A 57 13.52 -3.33 -0.75
C ASN A 57 14.43 -3.45 -1.97
N ARG A 58 15.69 -3.05 -1.80
CA ARG A 58 16.71 -3.09 -2.87
C ARG A 58 16.98 -4.49 -3.42
N HIS A 59 16.80 -5.55 -2.64
CA HIS A 59 17.01 -6.92 -3.14
C HIS A 59 15.95 -7.31 -4.18
N ILE A 60 14.69 -6.92 -3.95
CA ILE A 60 13.61 -7.16 -4.91
C ILE A 60 13.84 -6.35 -6.19
N ILE A 61 14.20 -5.06 -6.08
CA ILE A 61 14.50 -4.22 -7.25
C ILE A 61 15.64 -4.81 -8.10
N LYS A 62 16.73 -5.23 -7.45
CA LYS A 62 17.86 -5.85 -8.17
C LYS A 62 17.47 -7.15 -8.87
N LYS A 63 16.63 -7.96 -8.24
CA LYS A 63 16.17 -9.23 -8.81
C LYS A 63 15.23 -9.04 -9.99
N TYR A 64 14.33 -8.07 -9.91
CA TYR A 64 13.37 -7.75 -10.97
C TYR A 64 13.80 -6.52 -11.75
N ASN A 65 14.98 -6.59 -12.38
CA ASN A 65 15.44 -5.58 -13.34
C ASN A 65 14.57 -5.55 -14.62
N LYS A 66 13.92 -6.67 -14.92
CA LYS A 66 12.91 -6.82 -15.97
C LYS A 66 11.54 -7.13 -15.32
N PRO A 67 10.43 -6.71 -15.94
CA PRO A 67 9.10 -7.01 -15.44
C PRO A 67 8.86 -8.52 -15.30
N TYR A 68 8.16 -8.94 -14.25
CA TYR A 68 7.79 -10.34 -14.05
C TYR A 68 6.56 -10.66 -14.91
N LEU A 69 6.71 -11.65 -15.79
CA LEU A 69 5.65 -12.08 -16.70
C LEU A 69 4.54 -12.85 -15.95
N ILE A 70 3.30 -12.50 -16.25
CA ILE A 70 2.09 -13.21 -15.84
C ILE A 70 1.38 -13.68 -17.10
N ASN A 71 1.12 -14.99 -17.16
CA ASN A 71 0.22 -15.56 -18.15
C ASN A 71 -1.17 -15.73 -17.53
N SER A 72 -2.19 -15.34 -18.29
CA SER A 72 -3.59 -15.55 -17.97
C SER A 72 -4.27 -16.28 -19.14
N ASP A 73 -4.93 -17.39 -18.83
CA ASP A 73 -5.84 -18.10 -19.72
C ASP A 73 -7.14 -17.30 -19.97
N ARG A 74 -7.39 -16.27 -19.16
CA ARG A 74 -8.54 -15.38 -19.26
C ARG A 74 -8.17 -14.01 -19.85
N PRO A 75 -9.04 -13.39 -20.66
CA PRO A 75 -8.81 -12.06 -21.23
C PRO A 75 -8.85 -10.93 -20.19
N MET A 76 -9.49 -11.16 -19.04
CA MET A 76 -9.56 -10.18 -17.95
C MET A 76 -9.22 -10.84 -16.61
N MET A 77 -8.12 -10.39 -16.01
CA MET A 77 -7.72 -10.83 -14.67
C MET A 77 -8.57 -10.16 -13.60
N ASN A 78 -9.28 -10.97 -12.80
CA ASN A 78 -10.00 -10.47 -11.64
C ASN A 78 -9.04 -10.02 -10.51
N THR A 79 -9.54 -9.20 -9.58
CA THR A 79 -8.75 -8.60 -8.48
C THR A 79 -8.08 -9.65 -7.61
N LYS A 80 -8.78 -10.75 -7.30
CA LYS A 80 -8.23 -11.86 -6.50
C LYS A 80 -7.01 -12.49 -7.18
N TYR A 81 -7.10 -12.75 -8.47
CA TYR A 81 -6.01 -13.30 -9.26
C TYR A 81 -4.83 -12.33 -9.38
N ARG A 82 -5.09 -11.03 -9.57
CA ARG A 82 -4.06 -9.98 -9.56
C ARG A 82 -3.29 -9.94 -8.22
N ILE A 83 -4.01 -10.00 -7.09
CA ILE A 83 -3.39 -10.05 -5.75
C ILE A 83 -2.58 -11.34 -5.57
N LEU A 84 -3.09 -12.48 -6.05
CA LEU A 84 -2.37 -13.74 -6.02
C LEU A 84 -1.03 -13.63 -6.76
N LYS A 85 -1.02 -13.08 -7.98
CA LYS A 85 0.19 -12.92 -8.79
C LYS A 85 1.16 -11.90 -8.21
N TYR A 86 0.64 -10.79 -7.68
CA TYR A 86 1.40 -9.86 -6.86
C TYR A 86 2.16 -10.60 -5.75
N LEU A 87 1.44 -11.38 -4.92
CA LEU A 87 2.06 -12.14 -3.84
C LEU A 87 3.07 -13.17 -4.35
N THR A 88 2.74 -13.93 -5.40
CA THR A 88 3.67 -14.91 -5.97
C THR A 88 4.99 -14.26 -6.33
N SER A 89 4.96 -13.13 -7.06
CA SER A 89 6.18 -12.42 -7.45
C SER A 89 6.96 -11.90 -6.23
N VAL A 90 6.27 -11.40 -5.21
CA VAL A 90 6.90 -10.89 -3.99
C VAL A 90 7.56 -12.02 -3.20
N PHE A 91 6.85 -13.11 -2.93
CA PHE A 91 7.39 -14.26 -2.20
C PHE A 91 8.56 -14.90 -2.93
N CYS A 92 8.51 -14.99 -4.26
CA CYS A 92 9.65 -15.42 -5.06
C CYS A 92 10.86 -14.50 -4.91
N GLY A 93 10.64 -13.19 -4.76
CA GLY A 93 11.70 -12.21 -4.53
C GLY A 93 12.23 -12.15 -3.11
N LEU A 94 11.49 -12.68 -2.14
CA LEU A 94 11.87 -12.64 -0.74
C LEU A 94 12.66 -13.89 -0.30
N PRO A 95 13.60 -13.73 0.64
CA PRO A 95 14.37 -14.84 1.19
C PRO A 95 13.55 -15.58 2.26
N ILE A 96 12.45 -16.20 1.83
CA ILE A 96 11.53 -17.04 2.60
C ILE A 96 11.58 -18.43 1.99
N ASP A 97 11.66 -19.48 2.80
CA ASP A 97 11.66 -20.87 2.35
C ASP A 97 10.28 -21.30 1.81
N ILE A 98 10.24 -22.44 1.11
CA ILE A 98 9.02 -22.90 0.44
C ILE A 98 7.93 -23.37 1.42
N GLU A 99 8.30 -23.93 2.57
CA GLU A 99 7.35 -24.42 3.58
C GLU A 99 6.61 -23.24 4.23
N THR A 100 7.36 -22.22 4.63
CA THR A 100 6.81 -20.96 5.17
C THR A 100 5.94 -20.26 4.14
N ARG A 101 6.34 -20.24 2.86
CA ARG A 101 5.49 -19.71 1.79
C ARG A 101 4.17 -20.46 1.76
N ASN A 102 4.19 -21.78 1.61
CA ASN A 102 2.98 -22.59 1.50
C ASN A 102 2.06 -22.43 2.72
N LYS A 103 2.63 -22.31 3.93
CA LYS A 103 1.91 -22.12 5.17
C LYS A 103 1.14 -20.80 5.24
N TYR A 104 1.76 -19.69 4.84
CA TYR A 104 1.18 -18.35 5.06
C TYR A 104 0.59 -17.70 3.82
N PHE A 105 0.89 -18.20 2.62
CA PHE A 105 0.55 -17.54 1.36
C PHE A 105 -0.95 -17.25 1.22
N LEU A 106 -1.81 -18.27 1.41
CA LEU A 106 -3.26 -18.10 1.31
C LEU A 106 -3.81 -17.18 2.40
N ARG A 107 -3.29 -17.27 3.62
CA ARG A 107 -3.70 -16.40 4.72
C ARG A 107 -3.36 -14.93 4.44
N ILE A 108 -2.18 -14.66 3.91
CA ILE A 108 -1.73 -13.32 3.55
C ILE A 108 -2.54 -12.77 2.37
N CYS A 109 -2.87 -13.62 1.40
CA CYS A 109 -3.76 -13.27 0.30
C CYS A 109 -5.13 -12.82 0.80
N GLN A 110 -5.74 -13.58 1.72
CA GLN A 110 -7.00 -13.22 2.34
C GLN A 110 -6.90 -11.90 3.11
N LEU A 111 -5.86 -11.72 3.93
CA LEU A 111 -5.66 -10.49 4.69
C LEU A 111 -5.53 -9.26 3.78
N LEU A 112 -4.90 -9.39 2.61
CA LEU A 112 -4.82 -8.29 1.63
C LEU A 112 -6.15 -8.00 0.95
N LEU A 113 -6.94 -9.02 0.64
CA LEU A 113 -8.30 -8.85 0.11
C LEU A 113 -9.20 -8.12 1.11
N ASP A 114 -9.20 -8.58 2.37
CA ASP A 114 -9.94 -7.93 3.45
C ASP A 114 -9.50 -6.48 3.62
N LYS A 115 -8.17 -6.24 3.56
CA LYS A 115 -7.59 -4.90 3.64
C LYS A 115 -8.05 -3.99 2.51
N LEU A 116 -8.13 -4.51 1.28
CA LEU A 116 -8.62 -3.76 0.12
C LEU A 116 -10.08 -3.37 0.30
N VAL A 117 -10.94 -4.29 0.75
CA VAL A 117 -12.35 -4.02 1.02
C VAL A 117 -12.51 -2.92 2.07
N ILE A 118 -11.72 -2.96 3.16
CA ILE A 118 -11.72 -1.91 4.19
C ILE A 118 -11.32 -0.56 3.58
N ILE A 119 -10.27 -0.54 2.76
CA ILE A 119 -9.80 0.66 2.06
C ILE A 119 -10.90 1.23 1.16
N GLU A 120 -11.50 0.43 0.28
CA GLU A 120 -12.56 0.86 -0.63
C GLU A 120 -13.79 1.37 0.12
N ASN A 121 -14.21 0.65 1.18
CA ASN A 121 -15.31 1.08 2.02
C ASN A 121 -15.02 2.41 2.72
N LYS A 122 -13.77 2.63 3.16
CA LYS A 122 -13.37 3.90 3.80
C LYS A 122 -13.35 5.07 2.81
N LEU A 123 -13.07 4.79 1.53
CA LEU A 123 -13.15 5.79 0.47
C LEU A 123 -14.60 6.13 0.09
N LYS A 124 -15.55 5.20 0.25
CA LYS A 124 -16.97 5.38 -0.08
C LYS A 124 -17.83 5.90 1.10
N LYS A 125 -17.57 5.46 2.34
CA LYS A 125 -18.42 5.72 3.52
C LYS A 125 -17.89 6.85 4.41
N GLN A 126 -18.79 7.60 5.05
CA GLN A 126 -18.47 8.74 5.91
C GLN A 126 -18.42 8.42 7.43
N GLU A 127 -18.12 7.20 7.85
CA GLU A 127 -18.22 6.83 9.27
C GLU A 127 -16.89 6.77 10.05
N LYS A 128 -16.93 7.33 11.27
CA LYS A 128 -15.94 7.35 12.39
C LYS A 128 -14.49 7.75 12.04
N ASN A 129 -13.91 8.64 12.84
CA ASN A 129 -12.56 9.23 12.67
C ASN A 129 -11.37 8.26 12.86
N ARG A 130 -11.53 6.95 12.62
CA ARG A 130 -10.45 5.97 12.76
C ARG A 130 -9.58 5.93 11.50
N GLN A 131 -8.28 6.13 11.67
CA GLN A 131 -7.27 5.96 10.62
C GLN A 131 -7.14 4.48 10.24
N THR A 132 -7.05 4.20 8.94
CA THR A 132 -6.83 2.84 8.42
C THR A 132 -5.50 2.80 7.69
N THR A 133 -4.55 2.01 8.15
CA THR A 133 -3.27 1.82 7.43
C THR A 133 -3.50 1.20 6.06
N THR A 134 -2.59 1.38 5.12
CA THR A 134 -2.73 0.84 3.74
C THR A 134 -2.07 -0.53 3.55
N TYR A 135 -1.49 -1.09 4.62
CA TYR A 135 -0.71 -2.32 4.59
C TYR A 135 -1.00 -3.22 5.79
N ILE A 136 -0.59 -4.48 5.65
CA ILE A 136 -0.50 -5.49 6.70
C ILE A 136 0.97 -5.76 7.05
N LYS A 137 1.22 -6.21 8.28
CA LYS A 137 2.55 -6.61 8.74
C LYS A 137 2.67 -8.12 8.66
N PHE A 138 3.71 -8.62 8.00
CA PHE A 138 4.08 -10.02 7.99
C PHE A 138 5.50 -10.15 8.54
N SER A 139 5.66 -10.95 9.60
CA SER A 139 6.94 -11.20 10.23
C SER A 139 7.21 -12.69 10.26
N HIS A 140 8.43 -13.08 9.92
CA HIS A 140 8.89 -14.45 10.03
C HIS A 140 10.38 -14.47 10.40
N GLY A 141 10.73 -15.22 11.45
CA GLY A 141 12.03 -15.16 12.08
C GLY A 141 12.39 -13.72 12.49
N ARG A 142 13.58 -13.25 12.10
CA ARG A 142 14.08 -11.89 12.38
C ARG A 142 13.69 -10.85 11.32
N ARG A 143 12.90 -11.23 10.31
CA ARG A 143 12.55 -10.37 9.17
C ARG A 143 11.09 -9.93 9.25
N THR A 144 10.85 -8.67 8.88
CA THR A 144 9.51 -8.09 8.82
C THR A 144 9.30 -7.39 7.48
N TRP A 145 8.19 -7.72 6.84
CA TRP A 145 7.74 -7.13 5.61
C TRP A 145 6.36 -6.50 5.82
N TYR A 146 6.14 -5.38 5.15
CA TYR A 146 4.87 -4.67 5.15
C TYR A 146 4.31 -4.76 3.73
N LEU A 147 3.27 -5.58 3.58
CA LEU A 147 2.62 -5.87 2.31
C LEU A 147 1.34 -5.06 2.24
N GLY A 148 1.06 -4.40 1.13
CA GLY A 148 -0.12 -3.54 1.09
C GLY A 148 -0.33 -2.83 -0.22
N PHE A 149 -1.00 -1.69 -0.12
CA PHE A 149 -1.44 -0.91 -1.26
C PHE A 149 -0.80 0.47 -1.27
N TYR A 150 -0.28 0.86 -2.43
CA TYR A 150 0.21 2.20 -2.66
C TYR A 150 -0.98 3.09 -3.03
N ILE A 151 -1.22 4.09 -2.18
CA ILE A 151 -2.25 5.11 -2.39
C ILE A 151 -1.52 6.45 -2.44
N PRO A 152 -1.56 7.16 -3.58
CA PRO A 152 -0.89 8.45 -3.71
C PRO A 152 -1.61 9.53 -2.92
N CYS A 153 -0.81 10.43 -2.35
CA CYS A 153 -1.26 11.67 -1.73
C CYS A 153 -1.89 12.58 -2.79
N SER A 154 -3.05 13.16 -2.48
CA SER A 154 -3.76 14.07 -3.39
C SER A 154 -3.00 15.37 -3.73
N PHE A 155 -1.96 15.72 -2.98
CA PHE A 155 -1.24 16.99 -3.15
C PHE A 155 0.18 16.85 -3.72
N CYS A 156 0.86 15.73 -3.46
CA CYS A 156 2.26 15.56 -3.85
C CYS A 156 2.58 14.14 -4.32
N SER A 157 1.56 13.31 -4.52
CA SER A 157 1.67 11.92 -4.99
C SER A 157 2.51 10.97 -4.13
N ASN A 158 3.11 11.43 -3.03
CA ASN A 158 3.78 10.58 -2.03
C ASN A 158 2.85 9.50 -1.46
N VAL A 159 3.42 8.39 -1.00
CA VAL A 159 2.62 7.32 -0.40
C VAL A 159 1.83 7.82 0.81
N CYS A 160 0.56 7.43 0.93
CA CYS A 160 -0.23 7.58 2.14
C CYS A 160 -0.05 6.36 3.05
N ALA A 161 0.46 6.58 4.27
CA ALA A 161 0.57 5.55 5.29
C ALA A 161 -0.81 5.02 5.77
N TYR A 162 -1.81 5.91 5.76
CA TYR A 162 -3.18 5.63 6.15
C TYR A 162 -4.16 6.47 5.33
N ILE A 163 -5.42 6.02 5.31
CA ILE A 163 -6.55 6.76 4.74
C ILE A 163 -7.33 7.39 5.89
N MET A 164 -7.61 8.68 5.79
CA MET A 164 -8.52 9.40 6.67
C MET A 164 -9.92 9.50 6.03
N LEU A 165 -10.92 9.86 6.84
CA LEU A 165 -12.29 10.09 6.36
C LEU A 165 -12.36 11.14 5.23
N ARG A 166 -13.46 11.07 4.46
CA ARG A 166 -13.77 11.98 3.33
C ARG A 166 -12.74 11.89 2.19
N ASN A 167 -12.27 10.68 1.87
CA ASN A 167 -11.30 10.47 0.79
C ASN A 167 -10.01 11.32 0.95
N ARG A 168 -9.67 11.67 2.20
CA ARG A 168 -8.45 12.42 2.50
C ARG A 168 -7.26 11.48 2.41
N LYS A 169 -6.74 11.34 1.20
CA LYS A 169 -5.48 10.67 0.88
C LYS A 169 -4.36 11.69 1.03
N VAL A 170 -3.88 11.89 2.25
CA VAL A 170 -2.81 12.86 2.52
C VAL A 170 -1.60 12.17 3.16
N CYS A 171 -0.41 12.52 2.68
CA CYS A 171 0.83 12.15 3.34
C CYS A 171 1.04 13.02 4.59
N GLN A 172 2.01 12.64 5.43
CA GLN A 172 2.34 13.39 6.65
C GLN A 172 2.69 14.85 6.38
N ASN A 173 3.44 15.14 5.30
CA ASN A 173 3.85 16.50 4.93
C ASN A 173 2.67 17.38 4.49
N CYS A 174 1.65 16.79 3.88
CA CYS A 174 0.46 17.53 3.42
C CYS A 174 -0.70 17.49 4.43
N ARG A 175 -0.52 16.85 5.59
CA ARG A 175 -1.59 16.66 6.58
C ARG A 175 -2.13 17.97 7.12
N SER A 176 -1.27 18.98 7.32
CA SER A 176 -1.69 20.32 7.79
C SER A 176 -2.69 20.99 6.85
N LYS A 177 -2.63 20.70 5.54
CA LYS A 177 -3.53 21.29 4.53
C LYS A 177 -4.99 20.84 4.66
N VAL A 178 -5.27 19.78 5.42
CA VAL A 178 -6.62 19.22 5.58
C VAL A 178 -7.14 19.24 7.01
N ILE A 179 -6.34 19.69 7.97
CA ILE A 179 -6.79 19.90 9.35
C ILE A 179 -7.45 21.28 9.40
N VAL A 180 -8.77 21.29 9.52
CA VAL A 180 -9.53 22.52 9.83
C VAL A 180 -9.65 22.56 11.34
N THR A 181 -8.95 23.49 11.98
CA THR A 181 -9.18 23.81 13.39
C THR A 181 -10.47 24.64 13.45
N PRO A 182 -11.49 24.25 14.23
CA PRO A 182 -12.65 25.10 14.41
C PRO A 182 -12.19 26.44 15.01
N THR A 183 -12.67 27.54 14.43
CA THR A 183 -12.40 28.89 14.95
C THR A 183 -12.91 28.94 16.39
N PRO A 184 -12.10 29.35 17.37
CA PRO A 184 -12.58 29.49 18.74
C PRO A 184 -13.74 30.50 18.76
N PRO A 185 -14.81 30.25 19.54
CA PRO A 185 -15.91 31.19 19.65
C PRO A 185 -15.38 32.54 20.15
N LEU A 186 -15.81 33.62 19.49
CA LEU A 186 -15.47 34.98 19.84
C LEU A 186 -15.91 35.21 21.30
N GLN A 187 -14.96 35.44 22.20
CA GLN A 187 -15.26 35.79 23.58
C GLN A 187 -15.89 37.18 23.58
N THR A 188 -17.20 37.26 23.73
CA THR A 188 -17.91 38.52 23.97
C THR A 188 -17.35 39.10 25.25
N GLN A 189 -16.62 40.21 25.15
CA GLN A 189 -16.23 40.97 26.33
C GLN A 189 -17.49 41.52 26.97
N VAL A 190 -17.81 41.02 28.15
CA VAL A 190 -18.83 41.63 29.01
C VAL A 190 -18.15 42.83 29.65
N GLU A 191 -18.40 44.03 29.11
CA GLU A 191 -18.08 45.29 29.77
C GLU A 191 -18.80 45.33 31.13
N LYS A 192 -18.04 45.65 32.18
CA LYS A 192 -18.52 45.97 33.53
C LYS A 192 -18.58 47.47 33.70
#